data_AF-A0A285QN58-F1
#
_entry.id   AF-A0A285QN58-F1
#
_cell.length_a   1.000
_cell.length_b   1.000
_cell.length_c   1.000
_cell.angle_alpha   90.00
_cell.angle_beta   90.00
_cell.angle_gamma   90.00
#
_symmetry.space_group_name_H-M   'P 1'
#
loop_
_entity.id
_entity.type
_entity.pdbx_description
1 polymer ?
#
loop_
_entity_poly.entity_id
_entity_poly.type
_entity_poly.pdbx_seq_one_letter_code
_entity_poly.pdbx_strand_id
1 'polypeptide(L)'
;MRHRMMRESGGRHQEWNTGPSGPAPDGTVREDRFADQEEFSRRTLAAADFPVYGVTDGPARTGEALAAFETSSGVLRWVEVQCGEWRSAAGPYVTVRTYRPGAERCEPLPELEDVVEDERDRVYEQLGVDEGDGPGRVRALREWITVDGEPCAVEVHEDRPVLRPGCPVGAGASAGGAAVDGAGPVWAGRLRVGGLTVTVCGRGVDPGRVELGGITDFERYLRGRTDLLRDLATRQARYVPVEERELPPAVGLETHRALIAQSIAETAAIEAQVRAGRTPRLPRGLRGDACAVRWEAAVRQQMRLATETREEAAAAVTSMVNHLNRLSQQTHWLVGTAEGEAAVEEVVRYTVFASEVASLPAQRAWEQLWRERPGGGGAGVWEEHALAEQLWLAAWEQWRATRR
;
A
#
# COMPACT_ATOMS: atom_id res chain seq x y z
N MET A 1 -19.57 3.00 18.63
CA MET A 1 -18.74 1.78 18.53
C MET A 1 -18.10 1.78 17.16
N ARG A 2 -16.77 1.92 17.06
CA ARG A 2 -16.07 1.75 15.77
C ARG A 2 -16.02 0.25 15.47
N HIS A 3 -16.63 -0.18 14.37
CA HIS A 3 -16.58 -1.56 13.93
C HIS A 3 -15.13 -1.93 13.58
N ARG A 4 -14.60 -2.98 14.20
CA ARG A 4 -13.28 -3.54 13.86
C ARG A 4 -13.44 -4.31 12.55
N MET A 5 -13.00 -3.70 11.45
CA MET A 5 -12.90 -4.33 10.15
C MET A 5 -11.64 -5.22 10.17
N MET A 6 -11.80 -6.53 9.99
CA MET A 6 -10.68 -7.46 9.94
C MET A 6 -10.56 -7.97 8.51
N ARG A 7 -9.65 -7.34 7.76
CA ARG A 7 -9.23 -7.77 6.43
C ARG A 7 -8.03 -8.68 6.58
N GLU A 8 -8.18 -9.95 6.23
CA GLU A 8 -7.05 -10.88 6.07
C GLU A 8 -6.67 -10.93 4.60
N SER A 9 -5.68 -10.13 4.22
CA SER A 9 -5.07 -10.17 2.88
C SER A 9 -3.66 -10.71 2.99
N GLY A 10 -3.32 -11.73 2.22
CA GLY A 10 -1.96 -12.28 2.18
C GLY A 10 -0.91 -11.33 1.59
N GLY A 11 -1.32 -10.18 1.03
CA GLY A 11 -0.44 -9.28 0.29
C GLY A 11 -0.41 -7.81 0.73
N ARG A 12 -1.25 -7.35 1.67
CA ARG A 12 -1.11 -5.99 2.22
C ARG A 12 -0.34 -6.07 3.51
N HIS A 13 0.71 -5.25 3.65
CA HIS A 13 1.37 -4.92 4.92
C HIS A 13 0.30 -4.42 5.90
N GLN A 14 -0.43 -5.35 6.52
CA GLN A 14 -0.92 -5.14 7.87
C GLN A 14 0.35 -4.80 8.64
N GLU A 15 0.39 -3.64 9.27
CA GLU A 15 1.43 -3.26 10.22
C GLU A 15 1.58 -4.43 11.18
N TRP A 16 2.53 -5.31 10.86
CA TRP A 16 3.00 -6.35 11.76
C TRP A 16 3.50 -5.52 12.91
N ASN A 17 2.73 -5.50 14.00
CA ASN A 17 3.12 -4.89 15.25
C ASN A 17 4.60 -5.21 15.44
N THR A 18 5.45 -4.21 15.22
CA THR A 18 6.87 -4.25 15.52
C THR A 18 6.98 -4.15 17.03
N GLY A 19 6.47 -5.19 17.71
CA GLY A 19 6.98 -5.53 19.01
C GLY A 19 8.48 -5.76 18.87
N PRO A 20 9.27 -5.45 19.92
CA PRO A 20 10.71 -5.50 19.85
C PRO A 20 11.18 -6.83 19.29
N SER A 21 12.09 -6.76 18.32
CA SER A 21 12.68 -7.88 17.59
C SER A 21 13.27 -8.90 18.55
N GLY A 22 12.42 -9.80 19.05
CA GLY A 22 12.85 -11.01 19.73
C GLY A 22 13.58 -11.91 18.75
N PRO A 23 14.37 -12.89 19.25
CA PRO A 23 15.00 -13.89 18.40
C PRO A 23 13.94 -14.53 17.49
N ALA A 24 14.33 -14.83 16.25
CA ALA A 24 13.45 -15.46 15.27
C ALA A 24 12.73 -16.65 15.94
N PRO A 25 11.38 -16.71 15.87
CA PRO A 25 10.64 -17.79 16.50
C PRO A 25 11.15 -19.13 15.95
N ASP A 26 11.33 -20.10 16.85
CA ASP A 26 11.69 -21.47 16.48
C ASP A 26 10.69 -22.03 15.44
N GLY A 27 11.13 -23.00 14.63
CA GLY A 27 10.34 -23.58 13.54
C GLY A 27 8.97 -24.09 14.01
N THR A 28 8.91 -24.61 15.24
CA THR A 28 7.69 -25.08 15.92
C THR A 28 6.65 -23.97 16.11
N VAL A 29 7.06 -22.80 16.65
CA VAL A 29 6.19 -21.63 16.86
C VAL A 29 5.63 -21.08 15.54
N ARG A 30 6.36 -21.26 14.43
CA ARG A 30 5.91 -20.83 13.11
C ARG A 30 4.90 -21.79 12.49
N GLU A 31 5.09 -23.10 12.69
CA GLU A 31 4.14 -24.12 12.23
C GLU A 31 2.79 -24.01 12.94
N ASP A 32 2.80 -23.81 14.26
CA ASP A 32 1.58 -23.61 15.05
C ASP A 32 0.75 -22.42 14.55
N ARG A 33 1.40 -21.31 14.18
CA ARG A 33 0.72 -20.12 13.64
C ARG A 33 0.01 -20.38 12.32
N PHE A 34 0.61 -21.17 11.42
CA PHE A 34 -0.04 -21.50 10.15
C PHE A 34 -1.23 -22.43 10.35
N ALA A 35 -1.14 -23.37 11.30
CA ALA A 35 -2.26 -24.24 11.67
C ALA A 35 -3.43 -23.44 12.25
N ASP A 36 -3.17 -22.51 13.18
CA ASP A 36 -4.18 -21.63 13.77
C ASP A 36 -4.88 -20.78 12.70
N GLN A 37 -4.11 -20.22 11.76
CA GLN A 37 -4.64 -19.42 10.66
C GLN A 37 -5.48 -20.26 9.69
N GLU A 38 -5.05 -21.48 9.39
CA GLU A 38 -5.80 -22.42 8.56
C GLU A 38 -7.12 -22.81 9.23
N GLU A 39 -7.11 -23.12 10.53
CA GLU A 39 -8.32 -23.43 11.29
C GLU A 39 -9.27 -22.22 11.34
N PHE A 40 -8.75 -21.02 11.55
CA PHE A 40 -9.54 -19.79 11.51
C PHE A 40 -10.18 -19.58 10.12
N SER A 41 -9.41 -19.74 9.05
CA SER A 41 -9.90 -19.62 7.67
C SER A 41 -10.97 -20.67 7.37
N ARG A 42 -10.75 -21.93 7.79
CA ARG A 42 -11.70 -23.04 7.65
C ARG A 42 -13.02 -22.74 8.35
N ARG A 43 -12.99 -22.33 9.62
CA ARG A 43 -14.20 -21.96 10.38
C ARG A 43 -14.95 -20.79 9.75
N THR A 44 -14.22 -19.79 9.25
CA THR A 44 -14.81 -18.61 8.61
C THR A 44 -15.50 -18.97 7.29
N LEU A 45 -14.86 -19.77 6.44
CA LEU A 45 -15.44 -20.20 5.16
C LEU A 45 -16.58 -21.19 5.33
N ALA A 46 -16.54 -22.05 6.35
CA ALA A 46 -17.67 -22.93 6.68
C ALA A 46 -18.93 -22.15 7.11
N ALA A 47 -18.78 -20.91 7.55
CA ALA A 47 -19.88 -20.01 7.89
C ALA A 47 -20.37 -19.17 6.68
N ALA A 48 -19.82 -19.36 5.48
CA ALA A 48 -20.27 -18.67 4.29
C ALA A 48 -21.72 -19.06 3.95
N ASP A 49 -22.60 -18.07 3.85
CA ASP A 49 -24.02 -18.25 3.52
C ASP A 49 -24.36 -17.94 2.06
N PHE A 50 -23.33 -17.87 1.21
CA PHE A 50 -23.44 -17.64 -0.23
C PHE A 50 -22.42 -18.52 -0.98
N PRO A 51 -22.73 -18.96 -2.21
CA PRO A 51 -21.79 -19.74 -3.00
C PRO A 51 -20.57 -18.88 -3.35
N VAL A 52 -19.38 -19.48 -3.29
CA VAL A 52 -18.12 -18.85 -3.69
C VAL A 52 -17.68 -19.47 -5.01
N TYR A 53 -17.30 -18.62 -5.97
CA TYR A 53 -16.84 -19.05 -7.28
C TYR A 53 -15.32 -19.12 -7.34
N GLY A 54 -14.81 -20.08 -8.12
CA GLY A 54 -13.40 -20.22 -8.48
C GLY A 54 -13.25 -20.71 -9.91
N VAL A 55 -12.03 -20.74 -10.41
CA VAL A 55 -11.73 -21.26 -11.75
C VAL A 55 -11.86 -22.78 -11.76
N THR A 56 -12.68 -23.34 -12.65
CA THR A 56 -12.88 -24.79 -12.81
C THR A 56 -12.14 -25.36 -14.02
N ASP A 57 -12.02 -24.58 -15.07
CA ASP A 57 -11.23 -24.93 -16.26
C ASP A 57 -10.51 -23.70 -16.85
N GLY A 58 -9.47 -23.95 -17.64
CA GLY A 58 -8.66 -22.91 -18.30
C GLY A 58 -7.15 -23.07 -18.12
N PRO A 59 -6.34 -22.09 -18.60
CA PRO A 59 -4.88 -22.17 -18.57
C PRO A 59 -4.25 -22.03 -17.18
N ALA A 60 -5.01 -21.59 -16.16
CA ALA A 60 -4.52 -21.29 -14.81
C ALA A 60 -4.90 -22.36 -13.78
N ARG A 61 -4.92 -23.67 -14.12
CA ARG A 61 -5.47 -24.73 -13.24
C ARG A 61 -4.57 -25.20 -12.08
N THR A 62 -3.34 -24.72 -11.99
CA THR A 62 -2.43 -25.05 -10.89
C THR A 62 -2.45 -23.95 -9.83
N GLY A 63 -1.83 -24.14 -8.66
CA GLY A 63 -1.63 -23.04 -7.69
C GLY A 63 -2.91 -22.48 -7.06
N GLU A 64 -3.96 -23.29 -6.95
CA GLU A 64 -5.22 -22.92 -6.30
C GLU A 64 -4.97 -22.54 -4.83
N ALA A 65 -5.32 -21.33 -4.43
CA ALA A 65 -5.14 -20.87 -3.06
C ALA A 65 -6.24 -19.88 -2.63
N LEU A 66 -6.58 -19.87 -1.35
CA LEU A 66 -7.38 -18.81 -0.75
C LEU A 66 -6.51 -17.57 -0.59
N ALA A 67 -6.72 -16.57 -1.45
CA ALA A 67 -5.91 -15.36 -1.48
C ALA A 67 -6.27 -14.41 -0.33
N ALA A 68 -7.56 -14.14 -0.14
CA ALA A 68 -8.05 -13.24 0.89
C ALA A 68 -9.53 -13.44 1.20
N PHE A 69 -9.97 -12.93 2.33
CA PHE A 69 -11.39 -12.74 2.65
C PHE A 69 -11.54 -11.58 3.64
N GLU A 70 -12.76 -11.08 3.75
CA GLU A 70 -13.07 -10.02 4.70
C GLU A 70 -14.29 -10.37 5.55
N THR A 71 -14.19 -10.09 6.85
CA THR A 71 -15.32 -10.17 7.77
C THR A 71 -15.63 -8.79 8.35
N SER A 72 -16.91 -8.50 8.51
CA SER A 72 -17.40 -7.26 9.12
C SER A 72 -18.52 -7.60 10.08
N SER A 73 -18.31 -7.30 11.37
CA SER A 73 -19.20 -7.72 12.47
C SER A 73 -19.42 -9.24 12.54
N GLY A 74 -18.35 -10.02 12.30
CA GLY A 74 -18.40 -11.50 12.32
C GLY A 74 -19.06 -12.13 11.09
N VAL A 75 -19.44 -11.33 10.10
CA VAL A 75 -20.12 -11.78 8.88
C VAL A 75 -19.16 -11.67 7.70
N LEU A 76 -19.03 -12.76 6.94
CA LEU A 76 -18.20 -12.82 5.73
C LEU A 76 -18.77 -11.90 4.65
N ARG A 77 -17.96 -10.97 4.14
CA ARG A 77 -18.36 -9.97 3.14
C ARG A 77 -17.98 -10.38 1.73
N TRP A 78 -16.81 -10.94 1.56
CA TRP A 78 -16.35 -11.50 0.30
C TRP A 78 -15.25 -12.52 0.54
N VAL A 79 -15.06 -13.39 -0.44
CA VAL A 79 -14.00 -14.40 -0.50
C VAL A 79 -13.28 -14.26 -1.83
N GLU A 80 -11.96 -14.27 -1.80
CA GLU A 80 -11.09 -14.23 -2.98
C GLU A 80 -10.21 -15.47 -3.04
N VAL A 81 -10.35 -16.21 -4.12
CA VAL A 81 -9.48 -17.33 -4.46
C VAL A 81 -8.60 -16.96 -5.65
N GLN A 82 -7.43 -17.57 -5.73
CA GLN A 82 -6.52 -17.42 -6.87
C GLN A 82 -6.20 -18.78 -7.47
N CYS A 83 -5.90 -18.79 -8.76
CA CYS A 83 -5.36 -19.93 -9.50
C CYS A 83 -4.27 -19.45 -10.47
N GLY A 84 -3.32 -20.33 -10.81
CA GLY A 84 -2.23 -20.10 -11.74
C GLY A 84 -0.87 -19.81 -11.07
N GLU A 85 0.05 -19.29 -11.87
CA GLU A 85 1.43 -19.02 -11.48
C GLU A 85 1.56 -17.61 -10.86
N TRP A 86 1.25 -17.49 -9.58
CA TRP A 86 1.39 -16.22 -8.85
C TRP A 86 2.84 -15.67 -8.84
N ARG A 87 3.84 -16.52 -9.11
CA ARG A 87 5.25 -16.08 -9.21
C ARG A 87 5.61 -15.51 -10.58
N SER A 88 4.74 -15.64 -11.56
CA SER A 88 4.96 -15.15 -12.91
C SER A 88 4.43 -13.72 -13.04
N ALA A 89 5.26 -12.84 -13.60
CA ALA A 89 4.82 -11.51 -14.03
C ALA A 89 4.02 -11.57 -15.34
N ALA A 90 4.14 -12.67 -16.09
CA ALA A 90 3.45 -12.86 -17.37
C ALA A 90 2.10 -13.59 -17.21
N GLY A 91 1.87 -14.27 -16.09
CA GLY A 91 0.80 -15.26 -15.93
C GLY A 91 1.21 -16.65 -16.44
N PRO A 92 0.25 -17.59 -16.59
CA PRO A 92 -1.18 -17.40 -16.39
C PRO A 92 -1.53 -17.26 -14.90
N TYR A 93 -2.29 -16.23 -14.53
CA TYR A 93 -2.74 -15.98 -13.15
C TYR A 93 -4.16 -15.42 -13.16
N VAL A 94 -5.03 -15.93 -12.29
CA VAL A 94 -6.42 -15.48 -12.15
C VAL A 94 -6.77 -15.35 -10.67
N THR A 95 -7.43 -14.26 -10.29
CA THR A 95 -8.15 -14.16 -9.01
C THR A 95 -9.64 -14.04 -9.26
N VAL A 96 -10.44 -14.65 -8.38
CA VAL A 96 -11.89 -14.61 -8.41
C VAL A 96 -12.37 -14.19 -7.02
N ARG A 97 -12.96 -12.99 -6.94
CA ARG A 97 -13.55 -12.44 -5.73
C ARG A 97 -15.06 -12.50 -5.81
N THR A 98 -15.66 -13.27 -4.91
CA THR A 98 -17.12 -13.38 -4.79
C THR A 98 -17.60 -12.56 -3.60
N TYR A 99 -18.52 -11.62 -3.86
CA TYR A 99 -19.11 -10.76 -2.84
C TYR A 99 -20.45 -11.32 -2.36
N ARG A 100 -20.72 -11.17 -1.07
CA ARG A 100 -22.01 -11.48 -0.47
C ARG A 100 -23.13 -10.67 -1.16
N PRO A 101 -24.36 -11.22 -1.29
CA PRO A 101 -25.47 -10.47 -1.90
C PRO A 101 -25.69 -9.12 -1.23
N GLY A 102 -25.80 -8.06 -2.05
CA GLY A 102 -26.05 -6.70 -1.57
C GLY A 102 -24.85 -5.99 -0.96
N ALA A 103 -23.63 -6.53 -1.09
CA ALA A 103 -22.40 -5.88 -0.63
C ALA A 103 -22.28 -4.44 -1.17
N GLU A 104 -22.66 -4.22 -2.43
CA GLU A 104 -22.65 -2.90 -3.09
C GLU A 104 -23.56 -1.85 -2.42
N ARG A 105 -24.51 -2.26 -1.57
CA ARG A 105 -25.40 -1.34 -0.85
C ARG A 105 -24.79 -0.86 0.46
N CYS A 106 -23.86 -1.63 1.01
CA CYS A 106 -23.16 -1.27 2.25
C CYS A 106 -21.97 -0.36 1.95
N GLU A 107 -21.17 -0.73 0.95
CA GLU A 107 -19.93 -0.05 0.59
C GLU A 107 -19.73 -0.11 -0.94
N PRO A 108 -19.16 0.92 -1.56
CA PRO A 108 -18.82 0.89 -2.97
C PRO A 108 -17.81 -0.24 -3.23
N LEU A 109 -18.09 -1.06 -4.24
CA LEU A 109 -17.15 -2.10 -4.66
C LEU A 109 -15.93 -1.45 -5.33
N PRO A 110 -14.72 -2.04 -5.21
CA PRO A 110 -13.54 -1.55 -5.91
C PRO A 110 -13.79 -1.44 -7.42
N GLU A 111 -13.42 -0.30 -8.00
CA GLU A 111 -13.48 -0.11 -9.45
C GLU A 111 -12.59 -1.14 -10.16
N LEU A 112 -12.94 -1.52 -11.40
CA LEU A 112 -12.15 -2.51 -12.14
C LEU A 112 -10.70 -2.05 -12.39
N GLU A 113 -10.50 -0.75 -12.53
CA GLU A 113 -9.20 -0.09 -12.55
C GLU A 113 -8.39 -0.39 -11.30
N ASP A 114 -9.01 -0.31 -10.12
CA ASP A 114 -8.36 -0.58 -8.84
C ASP A 114 -7.97 -2.06 -8.71
N VAL A 115 -8.76 -2.97 -9.28
CA VAL A 115 -8.47 -4.42 -9.29
C VAL A 115 -7.29 -4.74 -10.21
N VAL A 116 -7.22 -4.12 -11.38
CA VAL A 116 -6.04 -4.21 -12.25
C VAL A 116 -4.79 -3.68 -11.55
N GLU A 117 -4.90 -2.53 -10.90
CA GLU A 117 -3.78 -1.95 -10.16
C GLU A 117 -3.35 -2.81 -8.95
N ASP A 118 -4.27 -3.45 -8.23
CA ASP A 118 -3.95 -4.41 -7.17
C ASP A 118 -3.09 -5.58 -7.72
N GLU A 119 -3.37 -6.05 -8.95
CA GLU A 119 -2.58 -7.11 -9.60
C GLU A 119 -1.20 -6.64 -10.08
N ARG A 120 -1.09 -5.41 -10.60
CA ARG A 120 0.20 -4.80 -10.93
C ARG A 120 1.04 -4.53 -9.67
N ASP A 121 0.38 -4.13 -8.58
CA ASP A 121 1.00 -3.96 -7.28
C ASP A 121 1.54 -5.27 -6.72
N ARG A 122 0.80 -6.37 -6.86
CA ARG A 122 1.29 -7.72 -6.55
C ARG A 122 2.58 -8.03 -7.32
N VAL A 123 2.61 -7.77 -8.63
CA VAL A 123 3.80 -8.00 -9.47
C VAL A 123 4.98 -7.14 -9.00
N TYR A 124 4.76 -5.86 -8.71
CA TYR A 124 5.79 -4.97 -8.19
C TYR A 124 6.31 -5.43 -6.82
N GLU A 125 5.42 -5.66 -5.85
CA GLU A 125 5.78 -5.96 -4.47
C GLU A 125 6.39 -7.36 -4.33
N GLN A 126 5.89 -8.35 -5.09
CA GLN A 126 6.32 -9.73 -4.95
C GLN A 126 7.46 -10.14 -5.88
N LEU A 127 7.59 -9.46 -7.02
CA LEU A 127 8.56 -9.82 -8.07
C LEU A 127 9.55 -8.68 -8.38
N GLY A 128 9.35 -7.47 -7.84
CA GLY A 128 10.21 -6.31 -8.11
C GLY A 128 10.09 -5.76 -9.53
N VAL A 129 9.03 -6.14 -10.26
CA VAL A 129 8.83 -5.72 -11.65
C VAL A 129 7.89 -4.51 -11.67
N ASP A 130 8.44 -3.34 -12.01
CA ASP A 130 7.65 -2.12 -12.20
C ASP A 130 7.11 -2.06 -13.63
N GLU A 131 5.80 -2.25 -13.77
CA GLU A 131 5.08 -2.14 -15.04
C GLU A 131 4.71 -0.67 -15.39
N GLY A 132 5.20 0.29 -14.60
CA GLY A 132 4.95 1.72 -14.72
C GLY A 132 3.68 2.17 -14.01
N ASP A 133 3.48 3.49 -13.93
CA ASP A 133 2.22 4.08 -13.45
C ASP A 133 1.41 4.58 -14.65
N GLY A 134 0.11 4.29 -14.66
CA GLY A 134 -0.81 4.92 -15.60
C GLY A 134 -2.01 4.03 -15.94
N PRO A 135 -3.18 4.65 -16.19
CA PRO A 135 -4.33 3.92 -16.68
C PRO A 135 -3.98 3.37 -18.06
N GLY A 136 -4.07 2.07 -18.21
CA GLY A 136 -4.04 1.42 -19.50
C GLY A 136 -4.99 2.01 -20.52
N ARG A 137 -4.87 1.52 -21.76
CA ARG A 137 -5.93 1.73 -22.75
C ARG A 137 -7.17 0.96 -22.31
N VAL A 138 -8.08 1.65 -21.63
CA VAL A 138 -9.37 1.11 -21.22
C VAL A 138 -10.15 0.63 -22.43
N ARG A 139 -10.38 -0.68 -22.48
CA ARG A 139 -11.33 -1.30 -23.41
C ARG A 139 -12.47 -1.91 -22.61
N ALA A 140 -13.57 -1.18 -22.52
CA ALA A 140 -14.85 -1.75 -22.10
C ALA A 140 -15.33 -2.71 -23.20
N LEU A 141 -14.98 -3.98 -23.07
CA LEU A 141 -15.47 -5.05 -23.93
C LEU A 141 -16.62 -5.74 -23.21
N ARG A 142 -17.71 -5.99 -23.93
CA ARG A 142 -18.71 -6.98 -23.53
C ARG A 142 -18.18 -8.34 -23.98
N GLU A 143 -17.39 -8.96 -23.11
CA GLU A 143 -16.96 -10.34 -23.29
C GLU A 143 -17.91 -11.29 -22.56
N TRP A 144 -17.70 -12.58 -22.77
CA TRP A 144 -18.44 -13.65 -22.12
C TRP A 144 -17.48 -14.52 -21.32
N ILE A 145 -17.83 -14.81 -20.07
CA ILE A 145 -17.17 -15.79 -19.22
C ILE A 145 -18.16 -16.92 -18.97
N THR A 146 -17.74 -18.17 -19.11
CA THR A 146 -18.60 -19.32 -18.81
C THR A 146 -18.68 -19.50 -17.30
N VAL A 147 -19.88 -19.59 -16.75
CA VAL A 147 -20.14 -19.85 -15.33
C VAL A 147 -21.09 -21.04 -15.21
N ASP A 148 -20.62 -22.11 -14.56
CA ASP A 148 -21.37 -23.38 -14.44
C ASP A 148 -21.90 -23.90 -15.80
N GLY A 149 -21.13 -23.69 -16.87
CA GLY A 149 -21.48 -24.08 -18.25
C GLY A 149 -22.30 -23.06 -19.04
N GLU A 150 -22.75 -21.96 -18.42
CA GLU A 150 -23.58 -20.94 -19.07
C GLU A 150 -22.77 -19.65 -19.36
N PRO A 151 -22.89 -19.04 -20.56
CA PRO A 151 -22.17 -17.81 -20.88
C PRO A 151 -22.76 -16.61 -20.13
N CYS A 152 -21.93 -15.93 -19.34
CA CYS A 152 -22.28 -14.74 -18.59
C CYS A 152 -21.59 -13.51 -19.17
N ALA A 153 -22.36 -12.44 -19.41
CA ALA A 153 -21.81 -11.17 -19.84
C ALA A 153 -20.94 -10.55 -18.72
N VAL A 154 -19.75 -10.10 -19.09
CA VAL A 154 -18.80 -9.45 -18.17
C VAL A 154 -18.46 -8.05 -18.67
N GLU A 155 -18.41 -7.09 -17.73
CA GLU A 155 -17.81 -5.78 -17.97
C GLU A 155 -16.31 -5.90 -17.74
N VAL A 156 -15.50 -5.77 -18.80
CA VAL A 156 -14.04 -5.93 -18.73
C VAL A 156 -13.34 -4.59 -18.79
N HIS A 157 -12.37 -4.40 -17.90
CA HIS A 157 -11.33 -3.38 -17.96
C HIS A 157 -10.01 -4.07 -18.28
N GLU A 158 -9.45 -3.85 -19.46
CA GLU A 158 -8.14 -4.36 -19.87
C GLU A 158 -7.10 -3.24 -19.83
N ASP A 159 -5.96 -3.51 -19.22
CA ASP A 159 -4.75 -2.70 -19.34
C ASP A 159 -3.71 -3.48 -20.15
N ARG A 160 -3.16 -2.79 -21.16
CA ARG A 160 -2.03 -3.26 -21.93
C ARG A 160 -0.86 -2.33 -21.68
N PRO A 161 0.31 -2.85 -21.28
CA PRO A 161 1.50 -2.03 -21.14
C PRO A 161 1.73 -1.31 -22.48
N VAL A 162 1.73 0.02 -22.43
CA VAL A 162 2.03 0.84 -23.60
C VAL A 162 3.51 0.67 -23.87
N LEU A 163 3.86 -0.25 -24.79
CA LEU A 163 5.19 -0.32 -25.38
C LEU A 163 5.44 1.03 -26.05
N ARG A 164 6.10 1.97 -25.36
CA ARG A 164 6.46 3.28 -25.93
C ARG A 164 7.38 3.03 -27.12
N PRO A 165 6.94 3.27 -28.37
CA PRO A 165 7.78 3.08 -29.53
C PRO A 165 8.92 4.10 -29.47
N GLY A 166 10.16 3.62 -29.39
CA GLY A 166 11.34 4.49 -29.47
C GLY A 166 11.78 5.16 -28.16
N CYS A 167 11.36 4.69 -26.98
CA CYS A 167 12.13 5.00 -25.77
C CYS A 167 13.48 4.26 -25.87
N PRO A 168 14.61 4.96 -26.07
CA PRO A 168 15.91 4.30 -26.06
C PRO A 168 16.11 3.73 -24.66
N VAL A 169 16.51 2.47 -24.58
CA VAL A 169 17.01 1.84 -23.35
C VAL A 169 18.26 2.62 -22.95
N GLY A 170 18.13 3.68 -22.16
CA GLY A 170 19.21 4.65 -22.01
C GLY A 170 19.15 5.50 -20.74
N ALA A 171 20.14 5.25 -19.87
CA ALA A 171 20.81 6.19 -18.99
C ALA A 171 19.94 6.92 -17.93
N GLY A 172 19.48 6.18 -16.93
CA GLY A 172 18.91 6.80 -15.71
C GLY A 172 18.26 5.82 -14.75
N ALA A 173 17.82 4.66 -15.25
CA ALA A 173 17.42 3.55 -14.40
C ALA A 173 18.68 2.91 -13.80
N SER A 174 18.84 3.06 -12.49
CA SER A 174 19.80 2.30 -11.70
C SER A 174 19.79 0.84 -12.12
N ALA A 175 20.99 0.29 -12.34
CA ALA A 175 21.22 -1.06 -12.84
C ALA A 175 20.38 -2.11 -12.09
N GLY A 176 19.40 -2.72 -12.76
CA GLY A 176 18.65 -3.85 -12.19
C GLY A 176 17.38 -4.27 -12.95
N GLY A 177 16.64 -3.35 -13.57
CA GLY A 177 15.37 -3.67 -14.22
C GLY A 177 15.48 -3.80 -15.74
N ALA A 178 15.74 -5.00 -16.26
CA ALA A 178 15.49 -5.27 -17.67
C ALA A 178 13.98 -5.16 -17.92
N ALA A 179 13.55 -4.32 -18.85
CA ALA A 179 12.17 -4.32 -19.32
C ALA A 179 11.89 -5.71 -19.92
N VAL A 180 11.13 -6.52 -19.19
CA VAL A 180 10.84 -7.89 -19.59
C VAL A 180 9.84 -7.85 -20.75
N ASP A 181 10.32 -8.19 -21.95
CA ASP A 181 9.51 -8.64 -23.07
C ASP A 181 8.70 -9.87 -22.59
N GLY A 182 7.51 -9.64 -22.03
CA GLY A 182 6.75 -10.72 -21.40
C GLY A 182 5.62 -10.34 -20.44
N ALA A 183 5.43 -9.05 -20.09
CA ALA A 183 4.25 -8.66 -19.31
C ALA A 183 2.98 -8.85 -20.16
N GLY A 184 2.28 -9.97 -19.95
CA GLY A 184 1.00 -10.26 -20.58
C GLY A 184 -0.05 -9.20 -20.21
N PRO A 185 -1.12 -9.02 -21.01
CA PRO A 185 -2.20 -8.12 -20.66
C PRO A 185 -2.78 -8.50 -19.29
N VAL A 186 -3.12 -7.49 -18.50
CA VAL A 186 -3.85 -7.64 -17.25
C VAL A 186 -5.25 -7.06 -17.44
N TRP A 187 -6.26 -7.76 -16.93
CA TRP A 187 -7.64 -7.31 -17.03
C TRP A 187 -8.39 -7.62 -15.75
N ALA A 188 -9.43 -6.84 -15.48
CA ALA A 188 -10.41 -7.11 -14.45
C ALA A 188 -11.81 -7.10 -15.05
N GLY A 189 -12.64 -8.06 -14.67
CA GLY A 189 -14.01 -8.24 -15.13
C GLY A 189 -14.98 -8.23 -13.97
N ARG A 190 -16.16 -7.61 -14.13
CA ARG A 190 -17.27 -7.70 -13.18
C ARG A 190 -18.48 -8.34 -13.84
N LEU A 191 -19.07 -9.33 -13.17
CA LEU A 191 -20.26 -10.03 -13.62
C LEU A 191 -21.24 -10.29 -12.47
N ARG A 192 -22.50 -10.58 -12.82
CA ARG A 192 -23.56 -10.94 -11.89
C ARG A 192 -23.95 -12.40 -12.09
N VAL A 193 -23.90 -13.18 -11.02
CA VAL A 193 -24.23 -14.62 -11.04
C VAL A 193 -25.18 -14.91 -9.88
N GLY A 194 -26.41 -15.35 -10.15
CA GLY A 194 -27.36 -15.69 -9.08
C GLY A 194 -27.65 -14.53 -8.10
N GLY A 195 -27.56 -13.27 -8.53
CA GLY A 195 -27.70 -12.09 -7.68
C GLY A 195 -26.44 -11.67 -6.91
N LEU A 196 -25.36 -12.45 -6.99
CA LEU A 196 -24.04 -12.13 -6.45
C LEU A 196 -23.28 -11.22 -7.41
N THR A 197 -22.38 -10.42 -6.88
CA THR A 197 -21.34 -9.76 -7.68
C THR A 197 -20.08 -10.60 -7.63
N VAL A 198 -19.52 -10.92 -8.78
CA VAL A 198 -18.23 -11.58 -8.92
C VAL A 198 -17.28 -10.64 -9.65
N THR A 199 -16.05 -10.52 -9.16
CA THR A 199 -14.96 -9.80 -9.82
C THR A 199 -13.85 -10.78 -10.14
N VAL A 200 -13.38 -10.78 -11.38
CA VAL A 200 -12.32 -11.65 -11.87
C VAL A 200 -11.15 -10.78 -12.28
N CYS A 201 -9.95 -11.06 -11.81
CA CYS A 201 -8.74 -10.45 -12.35
C CYS A 201 -7.96 -11.52 -13.09
N GLY A 202 -7.50 -11.25 -14.32
CA GLY A 202 -6.73 -12.19 -15.11
C GLY A 202 -5.47 -11.54 -15.65
N ARG A 203 -4.39 -12.32 -15.70
CA ARG A 203 -3.10 -11.95 -16.28
C ARG A 203 -2.57 -13.09 -17.13
N GLY A 204 -2.15 -12.76 -18.35
CA GLY A 204 -1.64 -13.76 -19.31
C GLY A 204 -2.69 -14.78 -19.76
N VAL A 205 -3.97 -14.48 -19.56
CA VAL A 205 -5.11 -15.33 -19.89
C VAL A 205 -6.18 -14.49 -20.57
N ASP A 206 -6.82 -15.05 -21.58
CA ASP A 206 -7.93 -14.40 -22.26
C ASP A 206 -9.22 -14.52 -21.39
N PRO A 207 -10.03 -13.45 -21.23
CA PRO A 207 -11.26 -13.51 -20.45
C PRO A 207 -12.20 -14.64 -20.89
N GLY A 208 -12.35 -14.87 -22.19
CA GLY A 208 -13.22 -15.90 -22.75
C GLY A 208 -12.73 -17.34 -22.55
N ARG A 209 -11.52 -17.52 -22.02
CA ARG A 209 -10.95 -18.82 -21.65
C ARG A 209 -11.03 -19.13 -20.16
N VAL A 210 -11.63 -18.24 -19.37
CA VAL A 210 -11.87 -18.48 -17.95
C VAL A 210 -13.22 -19.14 -17.79
N GLU A 211 -13.24 -20.32 -17.16
CA GLU A 211 -14.48 -20.97 -16.73
C GLU A 211 -14.58 -20.93 -15.21
N LEU A 212 -15.69 -20.39 -14.72
CA LEU A 212 -15.98 -20.31 -13.30
C LEU A 212 -16.98 -21.39 -12.92
N GLY A 213 -16.84 -21.89 -11.69
CA GLY A 213 -17.86 -22.72 -11.07
C GLY A 213 -17.88 -22.58 -9.56
N GLY A 214 -18.99 -23.02 -8.97
CA GLY A 214 -19.16 -23.02 -7.52
C GLY A 214 -18.14 -23.94 -6.82
N ILE A 215 -17.46 -23.42 -5.79
CA ILE A 215 -16.54 -24.18 -4.95
C ILE A 215 -17.37 -24.94 -3.90
N THR A 216 -17.32 -26.27 -3.98
CA THR A 216 -17.99 -27.15 -3.02
C THR A 216 -17.07 -27.62 -1.89
N ASP A 217 -15.75 -27.61 -2.11
CA ASP A 217 -14.72 -27.99 -1.16
C ASP A 217 -13.59 -26.95 -1.14
N PHE A 218 -13.37 -26.34 0.03
CA PHE A 218 -12.34 -25.32 0.24
C PHE A 218 -10.98 -25.91 0.66
N GLU A 219 -10.87 -27.19 0.99
CA GLU A 219 -9.63 -27.76 1.55
C GLU A 219 -8.43 -27.58 0.61
N ARG A 220 -8.65 -27.67 -0.71
CA ARG A 220 -7.60 -27.40 -1.71
C ARG A 220 -7.08 -25.97 -1.66
N TYR A 221 -7.98 -24.99 -1.54
CA TYR A 221 -7.64 -23.57 -1.47
C TYR A 221 -7.01 -23.20 -0.13
N LEU A 222 -7.45 -23.82 0.97
CA LEU A 222 -6.88 -23.63 2.31
C LEU A 222 -5.43 -24.11 2.37
N ARG A 223 -5.15 -25.32 1.86
CA ARG A 223 -3.77 -25.83 1.75
C ARG A 223 -2.90 -24.93 0.88
N GLY A 224 -3.43 -24.51 -0.28
CA GLY A 224 -2.73 -23.59 -1.17
C GLY A 224 -2.43 -22.24 -0.53
N ARG A 225 -3.30 -21.74 0.36
CA ARG A 225 -3.02 -20.53 1.16
C ARG A 225 -1.87 -20.77 2.12
N THR A 226 -1.85 -21.88 2.84
CA THR A 226 -0.74 -22.23 3.73
C THR A 226 0.59 -22.30 2.97
N ASP A 227 0.60 -22.90 1.78
CA ASP A 227 1.79 -22.96 0.92
C ASP A 227 2.22 -21.58 0.40
N LEU A 228 1.26 -20.75 -0.01
CA LEU A 228 1.49 -19.37 -0.43
C LEU A 228 2.13 -18.56 0.71
N LEU A 229 1.55 -18.61 1.92
CA LEU A 229 2.05 -17.89 3.09
C LEU A 229 3.43 -18.39 3.52
N ARG A 230 3.69 -19.70 3.42
CA ARG A 230 5.02 -20.27 3.68
C ARG A 230 6.06 -19.73 2.70
N ASP A 231 5.73 -19.62 1.42
CA ASP A 231 6.64 -19.05 0.43
C ASP A 231 6.88 -17.56 0.68
N LEU A 232 5.84 -16.78 0.92
CA LEU A 232 5.94 -15.35 1.23
C LEU A 232 6.85 -15.13 2.44
N ALA A 233 6.62 -15.88 3.52
CA ALA A 233 7.44 -15.79 4.72
C ALA A 233 8.87 -16.32 4.50
N THR A 234 9.12 -17.20 3.53
CA THR A 234 10.47 -17.62 3.13
C THR A 234 11.21 -16.51 2.39
N ARG A 235 10.51 -15.75 1.54
CA ARG A 235 11.07 -14.56 0.89
C ARG A 235 11.35 -13.46 1.90
N GLN A 236 10.41 -13.19 2.79
CA GLN A 236 10.56 -12.21 3.85
C GLN A 236 11.73 -12.56 4.79
N ALA A 237 11.98 -13.83 5.08
CA ALA A 237 13.14 -14.25 5.88
C ALA A 237 14.50 -13.95 5.24
N ARG A 238 14.55 -13.70 3.92
CA ARG A 238 15.78 -13.27 3.21
C ARG A 238 15.99 -11.76 3.25
N TYR A 239 15.00 -11.02 3.72
CA TYR A 239 15.05 -9.57 3.82
C TYR A 239 15.85 -9.16 5.06
N VAL A 240 16.90 -8.36 4.85
CA VAL A 240 17.67 -7.75 5.94
C VAL A 240 16.95 -6.46 6.36
N PRO A 241 16.63 -6.26 7.65
CA PRO A 241 16.06 -5.00 8.15
C PRO A 241 16.93 -3.80 7.74
N VAL A 242 16.30 -2.68 7.38
CA VAL A 242 17.02 -1.52 6.84
C VAL A 242 18.03 -0.96 7.85
N GLU A 243 17.73 -1.08 9.13
CA GLU A 243 18.55 -0.69 10.26
C GLU A 243 19.87 -1.46 10.35
N GLU A 244 19.91 -2.69 9.82
CA GLU A 244 21.10 -3.55 9.80
C GLU A 244 21.89 -3.39 8.50
N ARG A 245 21.34 -2.73 7.49
CA ARG A 245 22.00 -2.55 6.20
C ARG A 245 23.13 -1.52 6.29
N GLU A 246 24.18 -1.77 5.52
CA GLU A 246 25.16 -0.75 5.18
C GLU A 246 24.53 0.22 4.18
N LEU A 247 24.26 1.45 4.65
CA LEU A 247 23.70 2.51 3.82
C LEU A 247 24.83 3.42 3.34
N PRO A 248 24.72 4.03 2.14
CA PRO A 248 25.68 5.02 1.67
C PRO A 248 25.89 6.13 2.71
N PRO A 249 27.12 6.65 2.87
CA PRO A 249 27.38 7.71 3.83
C PRO A 249 26.58 8.95 3.45
N ALA A 250 25.70 9.38 4.35
CA ALA A 250 25.05 10.67 4.25
C ALA A 250 26.09 11.80 4.46
N VAL A 251 25.97 12.83 3.63
CA VAL A 251 26.73 14.09 3.72
C VAL A 251 25.71 15.19 4.01
N GLY A 252 26.08 16.15 4.86
CA GLY A 252 25.28 17.35 5.10
C GLY A 252 23.84 17.12 5.55
N LEU A 253 22.92 17.89 4.98
CA LEU A 253 21.48 17.92 5.30
C LEU A 253 20.62 17.32 4.16
N GLU A 254 21.27 16.83 3.11
CA GLU A 254 20.63 16.33 1.89
C GLU A 254 19.66 15.18 2.18
N THR A 255 20.00 14.31 3.14
CA THR A 255 19.16 13.17 3.51
C THR A 255 17.84 13.61 4.16
N HIS A 256 17.89 14.59 5.06
CA HIS A 256 16.69 15.16 5.69
C HIS A 256 15.77 15.79 4.62
N ARG A 257 16.34 16.59 3.71
CA ARG A 257 15.59 17.21 2.59
C ARG A 257 14.94 16.16 1.70
N ALA A 258 15.69 15.12 1.31
CA ALA A 258 15.18 14.06 0.44
C ALA A 258 14.03 13.29 1.11
N LEU A 259 14.13 13.01 2.41
CA LEU A 259 13.07 12.38 3.18
C LEU A 259 11.81 13.25 3.22
N ILE A 260 11.96 14.53 3.53
CA ILE A 260 10.83 15.49 3.58
C ILE A 260 10.14 15.60 2.22
N ALA A 261 10.92 15.79 1.16
CA ALA A 261 10.40 15.93 -0.20
C ALA A 261 9.62 14.67 -0.62
N GLN A 262 10.14 13.48 -0.31
CA GLN A 262 9.41 12.24 -0.53
C GLN A 262 8.12 12.17 0.27
N SER A 263 8.16 12.45 1.58
CA SER A 263 6.99 12.30 2.46
C SER A 263 5.85 13.25 2.08
N ILE A 264 6.19 14.47 1.66
CA ILE A 264 5.21 15.44 1.12
C ILE A 264 4.62 14.91 -0.19
N ALA A 265 5.45 14.37 -1.10
CA ALA A 265 4.96 13.79 -2.36
C ALA A 265 4.04 12.58 -2.14
N GLU A 266 4.36 11.72 -1.17
CA GLU A 266 3.54 10.57 -0.76
C GLU A 266 2.17 11.03 -0.22
N THR A 267 2.19 11.98 0.71
CA THR A 267 0.96 12.54 1.32
C THR A 267 0.08 13.19 0.25
N ALA A 268 0.66 14.02 -0.63
CA ALA A 268 -0.05 14.67 -1.71
C ALA A 268 -0.65 13.66 -2.71
N ALA A 269 0.07 12.58 -3.03
CA ALA A 269 -0.42 11.52 -3.90
C ALA A 269 -1.62 10.77 -3.30
N ILE A 270 -1.56 10.43 -2.02
CA ILE A 270 -2.66 9.78 -1.30
C ILE A 270 -3.89 10.71 -1.27
N GLU A 271 -3.71 11.97 -0.92
CA GLU A 271 -4.81 12.94 -0.86
C GLU A 271 -5.47 13.16 -2.22
N ALA A 272 -4.67 13.23 -3.28
CA ALA A 272 -5.20 13.34 -4.65
C ALA A 272 -6.10 12.15 -5.00
N GLN A 273 -5.74 10.94 -4.59
CA GLN A 273 -6.54 9.75 -4.83
C GLN A 273 -7.82 9.73 -4.01
N VAL A 274 -7.74 10.06 -2.71
CA VAL A 274 -8.93 10.18 -1.84
C VAL A 274 -9.90 11.21 -2.41
N ARG A 275 -9.40 12.37 -2.86
CA ARG A 275 -10.22 13.42 -3.50
C ARG A 275 -10.85 12.95 -4.81
N ALA A 276 -10.18 12.06 -5.54
CA ALA A 276 -10.71 11.42 -6.74
C ALA A 276 -11.65 10.23 -6.44
N GLY A 277 -11.95 9.93 -5.17
CA GLY A 277 -12.77 8.79 -4.78
C GLY A 277 -12.12 7.43 -5.02
N ARG A 278 -10.79 7.40 -5.22
CA ARG A 278 -10.02 6.18 -5.47
C ARG A 278 -9.50 5.57 -4.17
N THR A 279 -9.20 4.28 -4.22
CA THR A 279 -8.54 3.60 -3.10
C THR A 279 -7.16 4.22 -2.84
N PRO A 280 -6.89 4.74 -1.62
CA PRO A 280 -5.60 5.36 -1.31
C PRO A 280 -4.47 4.33 -1.39
N ARG A 281 -3.47 4.62 -2.22
CA ARG A 281 -2.31 3.80 -2.51
C ARG A 281 -1.09 4.69 -2.77
N LEU A 282 0.07 4.27 -2.30
CA LEU A 282 1.31 4.94 -2.67
C LEU A 282 1.64 4.67 -4.15
N PRO A 283 2.20 5.62 -4.92
CA PRO A 283 2.79 5.32 -6.22
C PRO A 283 3.90 4.26 -6.10
N ARG A 284 4.06 3.37 -7.09
CA ARG A 284 5.03 2.24 -6.99
C ARG A 284 6.46 2.72 -6.77
N GLY A 285 6.88 3.78 -7.47
CA GLY A 285 8.20 4.39 -7.29
C GLY A 285 8.44 5.01 -5.90
N LEU A 286 7.39 5.19 -5.10
CA LEU A 286 7.46 5.63 -3.70
C LEU A 286 7.29 4.47 -2.71
N ARG A 287 6.93 3.27 -3.18
CA ARG A 287 6.78 2.05 -2.37
C ARG A 287 8.10 1.29 -2.21
N GLY A 288 8.07 0.34 -1.29
CA GLY A 288 9.19 -0.53 -0.96
C GLY A 288 10.16 0.14 0.02
N ASP A 289 11.40 -0.32 -0.01
CA ASP A 289 12.39 0.07 1.00
C ASP A 289 12.90 1.50 0.84
N ALA A 290 12.60 2.18 -0.27
CA ALA A 290 13.16 3.50 -0.55
C ALA A 290 12.81 4.53 0.54
N CYS A 291 11.56 4.50 1.05
CA CYS A 291 11.13 5.34 2.17
C CYS A 291 11.86 4.96 3.46
N ALA A 292 11.88 3.66 3.81
CA ALA A 292 12.58 3.16 4.99
C ALA A 292 14.09 3.44 4.96
N VAL A 293 14.74 3.32 3.80
CA VAL A 293 16.17 3.61 3.60
C VAL A 293 16.46 5.09 3.78
N ARG A 294 15.65 5.98 3.20
CA ARG A 294 15.83 7.43 3.39
C ARG A 294 15.55 7.85 4.84
N TRP A 295 14.54 7.24 5.47
CA TRP A 295 14.26 7.43 6.88
C TRP A 295 15.45 7.04 7.75
N GLU A 296 15.95 5.81 7.60
CA GLU A 296 17.09 5.31 8.38
C GLU A 296 18.35 6.14 8.12
N ALA A 297 18.60 6.54 6.87
CA ALA A 297 19.72 7.41 6.55
C ALA A 297 19.59 8.79 7.22
N ALA A 298 18.38 9.36 7.31
CA ALA A 298 18.13 10.61 8.00
C ALA A 298 18.33 10.47 9.52
N VAL A 299 17.87 9.36 10.12
CA VAL A 299 18.09 9.05 11.54
C VAL A 299 19.58 8.91 11.85
N ARG A 300 20.33 8.12 11.07
CA ARG A 300 21.79 7.98 11.26
C ARG A 300 22.54 9.31 11.08
N GLN A 301 22.08 10.15 10.16
CA GLN A 301 22.67 11.47 9.96
C GLN A 301 22.32 12.42 11.11
N GLN A 302 21.10 12.37 11.63
CA GLN A 302 20.66 13.11 12.81
C GLN A 302 21.50 12.75 14.04
N MET A 303 21.68 11.44 14.32
CA MET A 303 22.57 10.97 15.40
C MET A 303 23.98 11.55 15.27
N ARG A 304 24.53 11.60 14.05
CA ARG A 304 25.88 12.11 13.79
C ARG A 304 26.00 13.62 13.99
N LEU A 305 25.01 14.39 13.52
CA LEU A 305 25.08 15.85 13.53
C LEU A 305 24.69 16.44 14.89
N ALA A 306 23.68 15.86 15.56
CA ALA A 306 23.14 16.35 16.82
C ALA A 306 23.72 15.64 18.07
N THR A 307 24.51 14.58 17.88
CA THR A 307 25.01 13.71 18.98
C THR A 307 23.87 13.09 19.79
N GLU A 308 22.75 12.82 19.14
CA GLU A 308 21.55 12.22 19.74
C GLU A 308 21.65 10.69 19.78
N THR A 309 20.97 10.09 20.74
CA THR A 309 20.69 8.65 20.70
C THR A 309 19.80 8.32 19.51
N ARG A 310 19.74 7.04 19.12
CA ARG A 310 18.87 6.59 18.03
C ARG A 310 17.40 6.92 18.28
N GLU A 311 16.93 6.77 19.52
CA GLU A 311 15.54 7.04 19.90
C GLU A 311 15.21 8.53 19.78
N GLU A 312 16.08 9.39 20.31
CA GLU A 312 15.95 10.85 20.18
C GLU A 312 16.00 11.30 18.72
N ALA A 313 16.95 10.79 17.94
CA ALA A 313 17.08 11.09 16.53
C ALA A 313 15.85 10.66 15.72
N ALA A 314 15.31 9.47 16.00
CA ALA A 314 14.08 8.99 15.35
C ALA A 314 12.87 9.87 15.74
N ALA A 315 12.75 10.26 17.01
CA ALA A 315 11.69 11.16 17.47
C ALA A 315 11.80 12.55 16.82
N ALA A 316 13.01 13.10 16.71
CA ALA A 316 13.28 14.38 16.07
C ALA A 316 12.92 14.35 14.57
N VAL A 317 13.39 13.34 13.83
CA VAL A 317 13.05 13.15 12.41
C VAL A 317 11.55 12.95 12.22
N THR A 318 10.89 12.19 13.12
CA THR A 318 9.43 12.02 13.11
C THR A 318 8.69 13.34 13.29
N SER A 319 9.07 14.13 14.28
CA SER A 319 8.47 15.44 14.53
C SER A 319 8.63 16.35 13.32
N MET A 320 9.83 16.41 12.74
CA MET A 320 10.16 17.21 11.55
C MET A 320 9.32 16.82 10.32
N VAL A 321 9.23 15.53 10.00
CA VAL A 321 8.43 15.05 8.86
C VAL A 321 6.95 15.37 9.07
N ASN A 322 6.42 15.16 10.27
CA ASN A 322 5.03 15.48 10.58
C ASN A 322 4.76 16.99 10.53
N HIS A 323 5.69 17.83 10.97
CA HIS A 323 5.60 19.29 10.88
C HIS A 323 5.38 19.71 9.44
N LEU A 324 6.28 19.27 8.56
CA LEU A 324 6.28 19.71 7.17
C LEU A 324 5.14 19.09 6.35
N ASN A 325 4.76 17.84 6.62
CA ASN A 325 3.56 17.26 6.04
C ASN A 325 2.32 18.03 6.45
N ARG A 326 2.16 18.34 7.75
CA ARG A 326 1.02 19.14 8.23
C ARG A 326 1.01 20.53 7.57
N LEU A 327 2.18 21.16 7.42
CA LEU A 327 2.28 22.48 6.78
C LEU A 327 1.90 22.40 5.30
N SER A 328 2.27 21.33 4.60
CA SER A 328 1.92 21.09 3.20
C SER A 328 0.41 20.93 2.99
N GLN A 329 -0.30 20.37 3.97
CA GLN A 329 -1.74 20.17 3.92
C GLN A 329 -2.51 21.47 4.12
N GLN A 330 -1.97 22.38 4.93
CA GLN A 330 -2.62 23.63 5.30
C GLN A 330 -2.23 24.81 4.39
N THR A 331 -1.17 24.67 3.58
CA THR A 331 -0.65 25.75 2.75
C THR A 331 -0.33 25.29 1.34
N HIS A 332 -0.65 26.14 0.34
CA HIS A 332 -0.35 25.84 -1.07
C HIS A 332 1.08 26.25 -1.48
N TRP A 333 1.78 27.03 -0.65
CA TRP A 333 3.08 27.59 -1.00
C TRP A 333 4.25 26.68 -0.62
N LEU A 334 4.07 25.67 0.25
CA LEU A 334 5.19 24.83 0.69
C LEU A 334 5.79 23.98 -0.45
N VAL A 335 4.97 23.56 -1.42
CA VAL A 335 5.40 22.61 -2.46
C VAL A 335 5.80 23.34 -3.74
N GLY A 336 7.03 23.13 -4.20
CA GLY A 336 7.51 23.61 -5.50
C GLY A 336 7.75 25.13 -5.58
N THR A 337 7.93 25.80 -4.45
CA THR A 337 8.26 27.24 -4.40
C THR A 337 9.57 27.49 -3.65
N ALA A 338 10.20 28.64 -3.92
CA ALA A 338 11.41 29.06 -3.22
C ALA A 338 11.15 29.31 -1.72
N GLU A 339 9.98 29.83 -1.35
CA GLU A 339 9.58 29.97 0.06
C GLU A 339 9.43 28.61 0.74
N GLY A 340 8.91 27.62 0.02
CA GLY A 340 8.79 26.24 0.51
C GLY A 340 10.15 25.60 0.79
N GLU A 341 11.09 25.71 -0.15
CA GLU A 341 12.48 25.25 0.03
C GLU A 341 13.15 25.92 1.23
N ALA A 342 12.96 27.24 1.40
CA ALA A 342 13.50 27.97 2.55
C ALA A 342 12.87 27.53 3.88
N ALA A 343 11.58 27.21 3.91
CA ALA A 343 10.92 26.70 5.12
C ALA A 343 11.46 25.32 5.51
N VAL A 344 11.68 24.43 4.53
CA VAL A 344 12.34 23.13 4.74
C VAL A 344 13.74 23.33 5.33
N GLU A 345 14.54 24.26 4.79
CA GLU A 345 15.86 24.57 5.35
C GLU A 345 15.80 25.03 6.81
N GLU A 346 14.86 25.93 7.14
CA GLU A 346 14.75 26.48 8.49
C GLU A 346 14.32 25.40 9.50
N VAL A 347 13.37 24.53 9.13
CA VAL A 347 12.97 23.39 9.98
C VAL A 347 14.16 22.43 10.17
N VAL A 348 14.83 22.02 9.09
CA VAL A 348 15.97 21.09 9.20
C VAL A 348 17.09 21.67 10.07
N ARG A 349 17.44 22.95 9.89
CA ARG A 349 18.47 23.60 10.72
C ARG A 349 18.06 23.70 12.19
N TYR A 350 16.79 24.00 12.46
CA TYR A 350 16.27 24.03 13.82
C TYR A 350 16.34 22.64 14.47
N THR A 351 15.86 21.60 13.78
CA THR A 351 15.85 20.23 14.31
C THR A 351 17.25 19.65 14.49
N VAL A 352 18.19 19.92 13.58
CA VAL A 352 19.54 19.33 13.62
C VAL A 352 20.48 20.07 14.57
N PHE A 353 20.40 21.40 14.63
CA PHE A 353 21.41 22.22 15.31
C PHE A 353 20.84 23.06 16.45
N ALA A 354 19.54 22.97 16.75
CA ALA A 354 18.85 23.87 17.67
C ALA A 354 19.15 25.36 17.38
N SER A 355 19.32 25.69 16.10
CA SER A 355 19.74 27.02 15.66
C SER A 355 18.65 28.07 15.89
N GLU A 356 19.07 29.31 16.18
CA GLU A 356 18.17 30.46 16.11
C GLU A 356 17.87 30.78 14.65
N VAL A 357 16.80 30.17 14.15
CA VAL A 357 16.30 30.37 12.78
C VAL A 357 15.24 31.48 12.76
N ALA A 358 15.05 32.14 11.62
CA ALA A 358 14.04 33.19 11.49
C ALA A 358 12.62 32.64 11.73
N SER A 359 12.40 31.36 11.45
CA SER A 359 11.13 30.68 11.74
C SER A 359 10.94 30.26 13.21
N LEU A 360 11.80 30.68 14.15
CA LEU A 360 11.78 30.20 15.54
C LEU A 360 10.39 30.25 16.23
N PRO A 361 9.56 31.31 16.05
CA PRO A 361 8.21 31.32 16.62
C PRO A 361 7.35 30.15 16.12
N ALA A 362 7.47 29.79 14.84
CA ALA A 362 6.73 28.68 14.24
C ALA A 362 7.25 27.33 14.74
N GLN A 363 8.56 27.20 14.96
CA GLN A 363 9.16 25.98 15.51
C GLN A 363 8.67 25.70 16.94
N ARG A 364 8.65 26.73 17.80
CA ARG A 364 8.15 26.62 19.18
C ARG A 364 6.65 26.30 19.25
N ALA A 365 5.87 26.92 18.36
CA ALA A 365 4.44 26.62 18.25
C ALA A 365 4.20 25.16 17.83
N TRP A 366 5.01 24.64 16.90
CA TRP A 366 4.95 23.22 16.53
C TRP A 366 5.31 22.29 17.69
N GLU A 367 6.38 22.56 18.44
CA GLU A 367 6.76 21.74 19.59
C GLU A 367 5.66 21.69 20.66
N GLN A 368 4.97 22.81 20.89
CA GLN A 368 3.83 22.85 21.80
C GLN A 368 2.69 21.95 21.27
N LEU A 369 2.30 22.14 20.00
CA LEU A 369 1.27 21.33 19.33
C LEU A 369 1.61 19.82 19.36
N TRP A 370 2.89 19.48 19.18
CA TRP A 370 3.38 18.11 19.18
C TRP A 370 3.36 17.48 20.58
N ARG A 371 3.72 18.23 21.63
CA ARG A 371 3.66 17.79 23.03
C ARG A 371 2.23 17.60 23.53
N GLU A 372 1.32 18.46 23.09
CA GLU A 372 -0.10 18.46 23.48
C GLU A 372 -0.95 17.48 22.67
N ARG A 373 -0.33 16.58 21.88
CA ARG A 373 -1.05 15.66 21.00
C ARG A 373 -2.07 14.84 21.80
N PRO A 374 -3.38 14.94 21.51
CA PRO A 374 -4.42 14.38 22.37
C PRO A 374 -4.28 12.86 22.54
N GLY A 375 -3.94 12.40 23.74
CA GLY A 375 -4.03 10.99 24.12
C GLY A 375 -5.47 10.49 24.32
N GLY A 376 -6.47 11.39 24.31
CA GLY A 376 -7.88 11.07 24.51
C GLY A 376 -8.80 12.23 24.10
N GLY A 377 -9.84 11.92 23.32
CA GLY A 377 -10.71 12.91 22.66
C GLY A 377 -11.84 13.46 23.53
N GLY A 378 -11.54 14.39 24.45
CA GLY A 378 -12.54 15.24 25.09
C GLY A 378 -12.81 16.52 24.29
N ALA A 379 -14.03 17.07 24.33
CA ALA A 379 -14.42 18.27 23.57
C ALA A 379 -13.49 19.47 23.77
N GLY A 380 -13.08 19.79 25.01
CA GLY A 380 -12.16 20.90 25.30
C GLY A 380 -10.75 20.71 24.73
N VAL A 381 -10.31 19.45 24.58
CA VAL A 381 -9.00 19.11 23.99
C VAL A 381 -8.96 19.45 22.50
N TRP A 382 -10.11 19.45 21.81
CA TRP A 382 -10.18 19.84 20.40
C TRP A 382 -10.05 21.34 20.19
N GLU A 383 -10.60 22.17 21.09
CA GLU A 383 -10.53 23.64 20.97
C GLU A 383 -9.11 24.16 21.22
N GLU A 384 -8.44 23.66 22.27
CA GLU A 384 -7.04 23.99 22.57
C GLU A 384 -6.12 23.59 21.42
N HIS A 385 -6.32 22.39 20.85
CA HIS A 385 -5.55 21.92 19.70
C HIS A 385 -5.76 22.79 18.46
N ALA A 386 -7.00 23.22 18.19
CA ALA A 386 -7.31 24.10 17.07
C ALA A 386 -6.66 25.49 17.23
N LEU A 387 -6.61 26.03 18.45
CA LEU A 387 -5.95 27.30 18.73
C LEU A 387 -4.42 27.18 18.54
N ALA A 388 -3.82 26.11 19.06
CA ALA A 388 -2.39 25.84 18.89
C ALA A 388 -2.01 25.71 17.40
N GLU A 389 -2.85 25.05 16.60
CA GLU A 389 -2.68 24.94 15.15
C GLU A 389 -2.77 26.32 14.45
N GLN A 390 -3.73 27.17 14.83
CA GLN A 390 -3.85 28.52 14.28
C GLN A 390 -2.62 29.38 14.61
N LEU A 391 -2.10 29.32 15.84
CA LEU A 391 -0.89 30.05 16.24
C LEU A 391 0.34 29.60 15.43
N TRP A 392 0.47 28.29 15.23
CA TRP A 392 1.55 27.71 14.42
C TRP A 392 1.48 28.16 12.96
N LEU A 393 0.30 28.15 12.34
CA LEU A 393 0.11 28.63 10.96
C LEU A 393 0.36 30.15 10.84
N ALA A 394 -0.14 30.94 11.79
CA ALA A 394 0.07 32.39 11.81
C ALA A 394 1.58 32.74 11.89
N ALA A 395 2.36 31.98 12.67
CA ALA A 395 3.80 32.18 12.76
C ALA A 395 4.53 31.89 11.43
N TRP A 396 4.10 30.88 10.67
CA TRP A 396 4.64 30.63 9.33
C TRP A 396 4.30 31.72 8.32
N GLU A 397 3.07 32.22 8.32
CA GLU A 397 2.68 33.32 7.43
C GLU A 397 3.41 34.63 7.79
N GLN A 398 3.63 34.90 9.08
CA GLN A 398 4.46 36.03 9.51
C GLN A 398 5.91 35.90 9.04
N TRP A 399 6.52 34.73 9.22
CA TRP A 399 7.87 34.44 8.72
C TRP A 399 7.96 34.68 7.21
N ARG A 400 6.98 34.18 6.44
CA ARG A 400 6.91 34.36 4.99
C ARG A 400 6.78 35.83 4.60
N ALA A 401 5.92 36.58 5.28
CA ALA A 401 5.70 38.00 5.01
C ALA A 401 6.96 38.86 5.26
N THR A 402 7.77 38.49 6.26
CA THR A 402 8.99 39.23 6.62
C THR A 402 10.15 39.00 5.63
N ARG A 403 10.06 37.96 4.81
CA ARG A 403 11.09 37.60 3.80
C ARG A 403 10.82 38.17 2.41
N ARG A 404 9.63 38.71 2.19
CA ARG A 404 9.28 39.43 0.96
C ARG A 404 9.72 40.89 1.09
#